data_AF-A0A942FVF8-F1
#
_entry.id   AF-A0A942FVF8-F1
#
_cell.length_a   1.000
_cell.length_b   1.000
_cell.length_c   1.000
_cell.angle_alpha   90.00
_cell.angle_beta   90.00
_cell.angle_gamma   90.00
#
_symmetry.space_group_name_H-M   'P 1'
#
loop_
_entity.id
_entity.type
_entity.pdbx_description
1 polymer ?
#
loop_
_entity_poly.entity_id
_entity_poly.type
_entity_poly.pdbx_seq_one_letter_code
_entity_poly.pdbx_strand_id
1 'polypeptide(L)'
;METLPLAFLLKKFGAALLLPPLLPLLSIGIGLLLLRRRPRLGRALAWGGLLVAWLLSTPAVVNLITTPLEDVPVLQPQDLARGEAIVILGAGARFMPEY
;
A
#
# COMPACT_ATOMS: atom_id res chain seq x y z
N MET A 1 -23.35 2.57 21.63
CA MET A 1 -22.64 3.30 20.55
C MET A 1 -21.20 3.44 21.01
N GLU A 2 -20.35 2.46 20.67
CA GLU A 2 -18.92 2.54 21.03
C GLU A 2 -18.29 3.68 20.25
N THR A 3 -17.82 4.71 20.95
CA THR A 3 -17.03 5.78 20.35
C THR A 3 -15.72 5.17 19.88
N LEU A 4 -15.60 4.88 18.58
CA LEU A 4 -14.35 4.43 17.99
C LEU A 4 -13.24 5.38 18.46
N PRO A 5 -12.18 4.87 19.11
CA PRO A 5 -11.18 5.71 19.73
C PRO A 5 -10.60 6.65 18.67
N LEU A 6 -10.48 7.94 18.97
CA LEU A 6 -10.00 8.97 18.04
C LEU A 6 -8.69 8.55 17.35
N ALA A 7 -7.83 7.84 18.09
CA ALA A 7 -6.59 7.25 17.60
C ALA A 7 -6.78 6.24 16.45
N PHE A 8 -7.84 5.43 16.49
CA PHE A 8 -8.18 4.49 15.42
C PHE A 8 -8.63 5.21 14.15
N LEU A 9 -9.43 6.27 14.28
CA LEU A 9 -9.81 7.13 13.15
C LEU A 9 -8.58 7.84 12.56
N LEU A 10 -7.75 8.48 13.38
CA LEU A 10 -6.50 9.11 12.92
C LEU A 10 -5.59 8.12 12.19
N LYS A 11 -5.43 6.90 12.73
CA LYS A 11 -4.64 5.86 12.08
C LYS A 11 -5.25 5.44 10.73
N LYS A 12 -6.58 5.32 10.63
CA LYS A 12 -7.27 5.02 9.37
C LYS A 12 -7.11 6.13 8.34
N PHE A 13 -7.24 7.39 8.73
CA PHE A 13 -7.03 8.53 7.83
C PHE A 13 -5.56 8.65 7.41
N GLY A 14 -4.63 8.48 8.34
CA GLY A 14 -3.19 8.42 8.04
C GLY A 14 -2.88 7.27 7.09
N ALA A 15 -3.42 6.08 7.34
CA ALA A 15 -3.26 4.94 6.45
C ALA A 15 -3.88 5.19 5.07
N ALA A 16 -5.08 5.78 5.00
CA ALA A 16 -5.73 6.16 3.74
C ALA A 16 -4.91 7.20 2.97
N LEU A 17 -4.31 8.18 3.68
CA LEU A 17 -3.45 9.19 3.07
C LEU A 17 -2.14 8.59 2.57
N LEU A 18 -1.57 7.63 3.31
CA LEU A 18 -0.35 6.92 2.95
C LEU A 18 -0.56 5.79 1.93
N LEU A 19 -1.79 5.34 1.72
CA LEU A 19 -2.08 4.23 0.81
C LEU A 19 -1.70 4.62 -0.64
N PRO A 20 -1.22 3.64 -1.44
CA PRO A 20 -0.59 3.87 -2.74
C PRO A 20 -1.33 4.78 -3.72
N PRO A 21 -2.68 4.90 -3.76
CA PRO A 21 -3.32 5.83 -4.68
C PRO A 21 -3.34 7.29 -4.18
N LEU A 22 -3.43 7.57 -2.87
CA LEU A 22 -3.72 8.92 -2.37
C LEU A 22 -2.49 9.83 -2.33
N LEU A 23 -1.34 9.31 -1.89
CA LEU A 23 -0.07 10.05 -1.84
C LEU A 23 0.35 10.60 -3.22
N PRO A 24 0.34 9.79 -4.30
CA PRO A 24 0.64 10.26 -5.65
C PRO A 24 -0.39 11.28 -6.17
N LEU A 25 -1.68 11.08 -5.89
CA LEU A 25 -2.74 12.02 -6.28
C LEU A 25 -2.59 13.39 -5.61
N LEU A 26 -2.25 13.40 -4.31
CA LEU A 26 -2.02 14.65 -3.58
C LEU A 26 -0.80 15.39 -4.09
N SER A 27 0.28 14.69 -4.42
CA SER A 27 1.47 15.30 -5.01
C SER A 27 1.18 15.91 -6.39
N ILE A 28 0.32 15.27 -7.19
CA ILE A 28 -0.20 15.86 -8.43
C ILE A 28 -0.99 17.14 -8.17
N GLY A 29 -1.96 17.09 -7.25
CA GLY A 29 -2.80 18.25 -6.91
C GLY A 29 -2.00 19.45 -6.38
N ILE A 30 -1.05 19.20 -5.49
CA ILE A 30 -0.13 20.22 -4.96
C ILE A 30 0.75 20.77 -6.09
N GLY A 31 1.25 19.90 -6.97
CA GLY A 31 2.02 20.30 -8.16
C GLY A 31 1.24 21.26 -9.05
N LEU A 32 -0.02 20.93 -9.36
CA LEU A 32 -0.93 21.78 -10.14
C LEU A 32 -1.24 23.12 -9.46
N LEU A 33 -1.42 23.14 -8.14
CA LEU A 33 -1.62 24.39 -7.40
C LEU A 33 -0.35 25.27 -7.43
N LEU A 34 0.84 24.65 -7.36
CA LEU A 34 2.12 25.34 -7.44
C LEU A 34 2.45 25.89 -8.84
N LEU A 35 1.79 25.41 -9.90
CA LEU A 35 2.02 25.92 -11.26
C LEU A 35 1.82 27.44 -11.36
N ARG A 36 0.90 28.01 -10.56
CA ARG A 36 0.62 29.46 -10.51
C ARG A 36 1.75 30.30 -9.91
N ARG A 37 2.55 29.77 -8.98
CA ARG A 37 3.60 30.53 -8.26
C ARG A 37 5.02 30.10 -8.63
N ARG A 38 5.24 28.81 -8.88
CA ARG A 38 6.55 28.22 -9.17
C ARG A 38 6.38 27.10 -10.22
N PRO A 39 6.25 27.45 -11.51
CA PRO A 39 5.86 26.51 -12.56
C PRO A 39 6.83 25.33 -12.74
N ARG A 40 8.13 25.54 -12.50
CA ARG A 40 9.14 24.46 -12.57
C ARG A 40 8.93 23.40 -11.48
N LEU A 41 8.77 23.83 -10.23
CA LEU A 41 8.54 22.93 -9.10
C LEU A 41 7.17 22.25 -9.21
N GLY A 42 6.15 22.99 -9.62
CA GLY A 42 4.81 22.44 -9.80
C GLY A 42 4.75 21.35 -10.88
N ARG A 43 5.43 21.55 -12.02
CA ARG A 43 5.57 20.50 -13.05
C ARG A 43 6.33 19.29 -12.55
N ALA A 44 7.44 19.48 -11.83
CA ALA A 44 8.21 18.36 -11.30
C ALA A 44 7.39 17.53 -10.31
N LEU A 45 6.64 18.18 -9.42
CA LEU A 45 5.72 17.51 -8.48
C LEU A 45 4.57 16.79 -9.19
N ALA A 46 3.96 17.42 -10.19
CA ALA A 46 2.85 16.82 -10.93
C ALA A 46 3.29 15.62 -11.77
N TRP A 47 4.35 15.76 -12.55
CA TRP A 47 4.89 14.65 -13.35
C TRP A 47 5.51 13.56 -12.48
N GLY A 48 6.19 13.93 -11.39
CA GLY A 48 6.74 12.98 -10.43
C GLY A 48 5.64 12.16 -9.75
N GLY A 49 4.59 12.82 -9.26
CA GLY A 49 3.42 12.14 -8.68
C GLY A 49 2.74 11.22 -9.67
N LEU A 50 2.59 11.64 -10.93
CA LEU A 50 2.01 10.81 -11.98
C LEU A 50 2.87 9.58 -12.32
N LEU A 51 4.19 9.75 -12.43
CA LEU A 51 5.11 8.64 -12.66
C LEU A 51 5.08 7.64 -11.50
N VAL A 52 5.13 8.12 -10.25
CA VAL A 52 5.06 7.26 -9.07
C VAL A 52 3.72 6.51 -9.03
N ALA A 53 2.60 7.19 -9.30
CA ALA A 53 1.29 6.54 -9.37
C ALA A 53 1.27 5.41 -10.41
N TRP A 54 1.84 5.66 -11.58
CA TRP A 54 1.89 4.70 -12.68
C TRP A 54 2.81 3.50 -12.35
N LEU A 55 3.98 3.77 -11.80
CA LEU A 55 4.91 2.73 -11.34
C LEU A 55 4.28 1.87 -10.25
N LEU A 56 3.70 2.46 -9.20
CA LEU A 56 3.09 1.68 -8.11
C LEU A 56 1.81 0.95 -8.53
N SER A 57 1.17 1.37 -9.63
CA SER A 57 0.01 0.66 -10.19
C SER A 57 0.40 -0.49 -11.14
N THR A 58 1.69 -0.66 -11.44
CA THR A 58 2.17 -1.75 -12.30
C THR A 58 2.73 -2.91 -11.48
N PRO A 59 2.35 -4.16 -11.79
CA PRO A 59 2.75 -5.34 -11.01
C PRO A 59 4.27 -5.55 -11.02
N ALA A 60 4.97 -5.15 -12.09
CA ALA A 60 6.42 -5.26 -12.16
C ALA A 60 7.14 -4.50 -11.02
N VAL A 61 6.67 -3.29 -10.69
CA VAL A 61 7.28 -2.47 -9.62
C VAL A 61 6.87 -2.98 -8.26
N VAL A 62 5.61 -3.35 -8.09
CA VAL A 62 5.11 -3.93 -6.83
C VAL A 62 5.90 -5.19 -6.50
N ASN A 63 6.02 -6.12 -7.45
CA ASN A 63 6.75 -7.37 -7.27
C ASN A 63 8.23 -7.11 -6.97
N LEU A 64 8.87 -6.14 -7.63
CA LEU A 64 10.27 -5.81 -7.36
C LEU A 64 10.48 -5.33 -5.91
N ILE A 65 9.51 -4.62 -5.34
CA ILE A 65 9.55 -4.14 -3.97
C ILE A 65 9.18 -5.24 -2.97
N THR A 66 8.22 -6.12 -3.31
CA THR A 66 7.69 -7.13 -2.36
C THR A 66 8.44 -8.47 -2.38
N THR A 67 8.99 -8.90 -3.53
CA THR A 67 9.76 -10.15 -3.65
C THR A 67 10.81 -10.35 -2.54
N PRO A 68 11.66 -9.35 -2.20
CA PRO A 68 12.65 -9.53 -1.12
C PRO A 68 12.02 -9.59 0.28
N LEU A 69 10.77 -9.14 0.46
CA LEU A 69 10.04 -9.23 1.72
C LEU A 69 9.29 -10.57 1.85
N GLU A 70 9.16 -11.33 0.76
CA GLU A 70 8.50 -12.63 0.69
C GLU A 70 9.47 -13.80 0.89
N ASP A 71 10.67 -13.54 1.44
CA ASP A 71 11.68 -14.56 1.74
C ASP A 71 11.25 -15.41 2.96
N VAL A 72 10.27 -16.29 2.71
CA VAL A 72 9.73 -17.23 3.68
C VAL A 72 10.46 -18.56 3.51
N PRO A 73 11.09 -19.11 4.57
CA PRO A 73 11.81 -20.37 4.48
C PRO A 73 10.86 -21.50 4.06
N VAL A 74 11.31 -22.30 3.09
CA VAL A 74 10.58 -23.50 2.64
C VAL A 74 10.49 -24.48 3.81
N LEU A 75 9.26 -24.87 4.18
CA LEU A 75 9.02 -25.85 5.24
C LEU A 75 9.76 -27.15 4.92
N GLN A 76 10.58 -27.61 5.87
CA GLN A 76 11.25 -28.90 5.77
C GLN A 76 10.39 -29.99 6.43
N PRO A 77 10.45 -31.25 5.97
CA PRO A 77 9.68 -32.35 6.57
C PRO A 77 9.94 -32.56 8.06
N GLN A 78 11.15 -32.25 8.52
CA GLN A 78 11.54 -32.30 9.93
C GLN A 78 10.80 -31.26 10.81
N ASP A 79 10.38 -30.14 10.24
CA ASP A 79 9.67 -29.08 10.95
C ASP A 79 8.17 -29.41 11.06
N LEU A 80 7.63 -30.18 10.11
CA LEU A 80 6.25 -30.69 10.16
C LEU A 80 6.02 -31.61 11.37
N ALA A 81 7.02 -32.42 11.74
CA ALA A 81 6.92 -33.32 12.89
C ALA A 81 6.83 -32.57 14.24
N ARG A 82 7.18 -31.28 14.28
CA ARG A 82 7.08 -30.41 15.46
C ARG A 82 5.87 -29.46 15.42
N GLY A 83 5.15 -29.39 14.30
CA GLY A 83 4.01 -28.49 14.14
C GLY A 83 2.77 -29.01 14.86
N GLU A 84 2.24 -28.23 15.81
CA GLU A 84 1.01 -28.56 16.54
C GLU A 84 -0.27 -28.14 15.81
N ALA A 85 -0.18 -27.13 14.94
CA ALA A 85 -1.31 -26.56 14.22
C ALA A 85 -0.93 -26.05 12.83
N ILE A 86 -1.87 -26.17 11.89
CA ILE A 86 -1.77 -25.56 10.56
C ILE A 86 -2.55 -24.25 10.58
N VAL A 87 -1.85 -23.13 10.43
CA VAL A 87 -2.47 -21.79 10.36
C VAL A 87 -2.50 -21.34 8.90
N ILE A 88 -3.71 -21.21 8.34
CA ILE A 88 -3.91 -20.64 7.01
C ILE A 88 -4.09 -19.13 7.18
N LEU A 89 -3.05 -18.36 6.81
CA LEU A 89 -3.10 -16.90 6.86
C LEU A 89 -3.81 -16.36 5.61
N GLY A 90 -4.99 -15.78 5.80
CA GLY A 90 -5.72 -15.10 4.73
C GLY A 90 -5.10 -13.72 4.44
N ALA A 91 -4.49 -13.55 3.27
CA ALA A 91 -3.94 -12.27 2.81
C ALA A 91 -5.04 -11.29 2.34
N GLY A 92 -5.94 -10.90 3.26
CA GLY A 92 -7.08 -10.04 2.93
C GLY A 92 -8.14 -10.81 2.15
N ALA A 93 -8.82 -11.74 2.82
CA ALA A 93 -9.93 -12.47 2.24
C ALA A 93 -10.99 -11.49 1.70
N ARG A 94 -11.21 -11.52 0.39
CA ARG A 94 -12.35 -10.85 -0.23
C ARG A 94 -13.55 -11.77 -0.02
N PHE A 95 -14.55 -11.32 0.73
CA PHE A 95 -15.80 -12.04 0.89
C PHE A 95 -16.38 -12.27 -0.52
N MET A 96 -16.37 -13.52 -0.99
CA MET A 96 -17.06 -13.94 -2.20
C MET A 96 -18.36 -14.59 -1.72
N PRO A 97 -19.51 -13.88 -1.77
CA PRO A 97 -20.76 -14.41 -1.27
C PRO A 97 -21.38 -15.31 -2.34
N GLU A 98 -20.89 -16.55 -2.47
CA GLU A 98 -21.59 -17.72 -3.04
C GLU A 98 -20.68 -18.95 -3.14
N TYR A 99 -20.25 -19.41 -1.96
CA TYR A 99 -20.24 -20.80 -1.45
C TYR A 99 -20.42 -20.71 0.08
#